data_AF-Q5BY02-F1
#
_entry.id   AF-Q5BY02-F1
#
_cell.length_a   1.000
_cell.length_b   1.000
_cell.length_c   1.000
_cell.angle_alpha   90.00
_cell.angle_beta   90.00
_cell.angle_gamma   90.00
#
_symmetry.space_group_name_H-M   'P 1'
#
loop_
_entity.id
_entity.type
_entity.pdbx_description
1 polymer ?
#
loop_
_entity_poly.entity_id
_entity_poly.type
_entity_poly.pdbx_seq_one_letter_code
_entity_poly.pdbx_strand_id
1 'polypeptide(L)'
;SHQSFHRTTKRYLSVLDSGSVKLLDYEEKLYKSVHTPIFDHPIHPPEKTGDPFAIDYWPEPINVKLEFRKGIMHIESLSDSSDVNHTNSVCEISENNGHSETVDTNQQPKIKDLPEFTTPSLKTFFSDFDTIRTFVGDGPLKSFCYRRLTYLAAKFQLHSLLNEARESIEQKSVSHRDFYNIRKVDTHIHASSCMNQNIYYVLL
;
A
#
# COMPACT_ATOMS: atom_id res chain seq x y z
N SER A 1 12.53 -9.97 13.56
CA SER A 1 12.38 -9.02 12.45
C SER A 1 12.35 -7.61 13.01
N HIS A 2 13.29 -6.74 12.61
CA HIS A 2 13.34 -5.34 13.06
C HIS A 2 12.54 -4.43 12.11
N GLN A 3 11.27 -4.78 11.84
CA GLN A 3 10.39 -3.94 11.03
C GLN A 3 9.75 -2.87 11.93
N SER A 4 10.18 -1.62 11.77
CA SER A 4 9.57 -0.48 12.46
C SER A 4 8.47 0.12 11.57
N PHE A 5 7.22 0.05 12.03
CA PHE A 5 6.10 0.72 11.38
C PHE A 5 5.92 2.15 11.92
N HIS A 6 5.48 3.06 11.04
CA HIS A 6 4.98 4.38 11.43
C HIS A 6 3.95 4.24 12.56
N ARG A 7 3.92 5.17 13.53
CA ARG A 7 3.14 5.02 14.77
C ARG A 7 1.66 4.73 14.50
N THR A 8 1.08 5.36 13.48
CA THR A 8 -0.29 5.10 13.02
C THR A 8 -0.48 3.65 12.54
N THR A 9 0.43 3.15 11.71
CA THR A 9 0.39 1.78 11.16
C THR A 9 0.67 0.75 12.24
N LYS A 10 1.69 0.98 13.08
CA LYS A 10 2.00 0.15 14.25
C LYS A 10 0.79 0.01 15.17
N ARG A 11 0.04 1.10 15.37
CA ARG A 11 -1.20 1.13 16.17
C ARG A 11 -2.29 0.25 15.54
N TYR A 12 -2.60 0.42 14.25
CA TYR A 12 -3.59 -0.42 13.58
C TYR A 12 -3.25 -1.91 13.64
N LEU A 13 -1.97 -2.25 13.41
CA LEU A 13 -1.49 -3.62 13.53
C LEU A 13 -1.58 -4.14 14.97
N SER A 14 -1.21 -3.34 15.96
CA SER A 14 -1.33 -3.73 17.38
C SER A 14 -2.78 -3.93 17.84
N VAL A 15 -3.75 -3.30 17.18
CA VAL A 15 -5.19 -3.51 17.46
C VAL A 15 -5.68 -4.83 16.87
N LEU A 16 -5.15 -5.25 15.72
CA LEU A 16 -5.40 -6.59 15.19
C LEU A 16 -4.84 -7.67 16.14
N ASP A 17 -3.70 -7.41 16.78
CA ASP A 17 -3.08 -8.32 17.75
C ASP A 17 -3.78 -8.31 19.12
N SER A 18 -4.26 -7.16 19.59
CA SER A 18 -4.80 -7.00 20.96
C SER A 18 -6.34 -7.06 21.07
N GLY A 19 -7.06 -6.96 19.94
CA GLY A 19 -8.52 -7.14 19.89
C GLY A 19 -9.36 -6.09 20.62
N SER A 20 -8.77 -4.99 21.14
CA SER A 20 -9.46 -4.01 21.98
C SER A 20 -9.54 -2.63 21.32
N VAL A 21 -10.74 -2.27 20.87
CA VAL A 21 -11.06 -0.97 20.23
C VAL A 21 -11.13 0.17 21.26
N LYS A 22 -11.32 -0.12 22.55
CA LYS A 22 -11.57 0.89 23.60
C LYS A 22 -10.37 1.79 23.91
N LEU A 23 -9.15 1.39 23.56
CA LEU A 23 -7.96 2.23 23.67
C LEU A 23 -7.86 3.29 22.55
N LEU A 24 -8.60 3.12 21.45
CA LEU A 24 -8.55 4.02 20.30
C LEU A 24 -9.21 5.37 20.60
N ASP A 25 -10.35 5.40 21.28
CA ASP A 25 -11.14 6.63 21.46
C ASP A 25 -10.46 7.67 22.37
N TYR A 26 -9.71 7.22 23.37
CA TYR A 26 -9.01 8.11 24.30
C TYR A 26 -7.77 8.75 23.64
N GLU A 27 -7.04 7.97 22.85
CA GLU A 27 -5.84 8.44 22.16
C GLU A 27 -6.12 9.13 20.80
N GLU A 28 -7.25 8.87 20.15
CA GLU A 28 -7.64 9.53 18.89
C GLU A 28 -7.74 11.06 19.03
N LYS A 29 -8.11 11.55 20.23
CA LYS A 29 -8.13 12.98 20.56
C LYS A 29 -6.75 13.61 20.64
N LEU A 30 -5.68 12.84 20.88
CA LEU A 30 -4.31 13.36 20.92
C LEU A 30 -3.67 13.49 19.52
N TYR A 31 -4.00 12.61 18.58
CA TYR A 31 -3.29 12.50 17.29
C TYR A 31 -3.95 13.26 16.11
N LYS A 32 -5.18 13.76 16.27
CA LYS A 32 -5.83 14.69 15.32
C LYS A 32 -5.67 16.16 15.72
N SER A 33 -4.69 16.47 16.57
CA SER A 33 -4.37 17.83 16.99
C SER A 33 -3.32 18.45 16.05
N VAL A 34 -3.35 19.77 15.93
CA VAL A 34 -2.40 20.64 15.17
C VAL A 34 -0.95 20.51 15.69
N HIS A 35 -0.68 19.62 16.65
CA HIS A 35 0.61 19.44 17.33
C HIS A 35 1.32 18.13 16.98
N THR A 36 0.82 17.34 16.02
CA THR A 36 1.58 16.19 15.51
C THR A 36 2.86 16.72 14.82
N PRO A 37 4.05 16.23 15.20
CA PRO A 37 5.29 16.69 14.59
C PRO A 37 5.28 16.37 13.09
N ILE A 38 5.79 17.30 12.27
CA ILE A 38 5.65 17.31 10.80
C ILE A 38 6.16 16.01 10.15
N PHE A 39 7.16 15.35 10.76
CA PHE A 39 7.72 14.08 10.26
C PHE A 39 6.79 12.88 10.40
N ASP A 40 5.80 12.93 11.31
CA ASP A 40 4.80 11.87 11.55
C ASP A 40 3.48 12.16 10.81
N HIS A 41 3.45 13.20 9.97
CA HIS A 41 2.28 13.55 9.19
C HIS A 41 2.22 12.67 7.92
N PRO A 42 1.07 12.04 7.59
CA PRO A 42 0.95 11.11 6.44
C PRO A 42 1.11 11.81 5.08
N ILE A 43 1.21 13.13 5.09
CA ILE A 43 1.47 13.99 3.95
C ILE A 43 2.76 14.71 4.29
N HIS A 44 3.79 14.57 3.46
CA HIS A 44 4.93 15.48 3.46
C HIS A 44 4.51 16.72 2.66
N PRO A 45 4.06 17.82 3.31
CA PRO A 45 3.73 19.02 2.57
C PRO A 45 5.01 19.55 1.91
N PRO A 46 4.94 20.08 0.68
CA PRO A 46 6.08 20.73 0.07
C PRO A 46 6.57 21.88 0.95
N GLU A 47 7.86 22.17 0.88
CA GLU A 47 8.45 23.27 1.63
C GLU A 47 7.78 24.61 1.26
N LYS A 48 7.67 25.52 2.24
CA LYS A 48 7.01 26.82 2.05
C LYS A 48 7.88 27.83 1.30
N THR A 49 9.13 27.49 1.04
CA THR A 49 10.16 28.33 0.45
C THR A 49 10.99 27.48 -0.51
N GLY A 50 11.32 27.99 -1.69
CA GLY A 50 11.98 27.22 -2.75
C GLY A 50 11.02 26.67 -3.78
N ASP A 51 11.53 25.89 -4.72
CA ASP A 51 10.71 25.17 -5.69
C ASP A 51 10.07 23.96 -4.99
N PRO A 52 8.72 23.90 -4.86
CA PRO A 52 8.04 22.80 -4.18
C PRO A 52 8.20 21.44 -4.88
N PHE A 53 8.75 21.42 -6.10
CA PHE A 53 9.05 20.22 -6.88
C PHE A 53 10.56 19.92 -6.97
N ALA A 54 11.42 20.72 -6.32
CA ALA A 54 12.83 20.39 -6.22
C ALA A 54 13.01 19.13 -5.38
N ILE A 55 13.86 18.23 -5.87
CA ILE A 55 14.17 16.97 -5.21
C ILE A 55 15.45 17.19 -4.40
N ASP A 56 15.33 17.24 -3.07
CA ASP A 56 16.46 17.48 -2.16
C ASP A 56 17.43 16.30 -2.06
N TYR A 57 16.95 15.09 -2.36
CA TYR A 57 17.72 13.86 -2.25
C TYR A 57 17.45 12.94 -3.44
N TRP A 58 18.50 12.69 -4.22
CA TRP A 58 18.55 11.57 -5.15
C TRP A 58 19.19 10.37 -4.44
N PRO A 59 18.57 9.18 -4.48
CA PRO A 59 19.22 7.98 -3.95
C PRO A 59 20.48 7.67 -4.76
N GLU A 60 21.52 7.18 -4.07
CA GLU A 60 22.74 6.69 -4.70
C GLU A 60 22.42 5.65 -5.79
N PRO A 61 23.02 5.74 -6.98
CA PRO A 61 22.81 4.77 -8.06
C PRO A 61 23.14 3.35 -7.60
N ILE A 62 22.20 2.43 -7.82
CA ILE A 62 22.41 1.01 -7.52
C ILE A 62 22.89 0.31 -8.79
N ASN A 63 24.01 -0.40 -8.70
CA ASN A 63 24.60 -1.17 -9.80
C ASN A 63 23.83 -2.48 -10.02
N VAL A 64 22.74 -2.40 -10.78
CA VAL A 64 21.88 -3.54 -11.14
C VAL A 64 21.83 -3.77 -12.64
N LYS A 65 21.59 -5.02 -13.03
CA LYS A 65 21.24 -5.42 -14.38
C LYS A 65 19.73 -5.63 -14.46
N LEU A 66 19.10 -5.07 -15.48
CA LEU A 66 17.68 -5.27 -15.78
C LEU A 66 17.55 -6.29 -16.91
N GLU A 67 16.75 -7.33 -16.70
CA GLU A 67 16.50 -8.36 -17.71
C GLU A 67 15.01 -8.71 -17.79
N PHE A 68 14.45 -8.81 -18.99
CA PHE A 68 13.10 -9.32 -19.17
C PHE A 68 13.09 -10.83 -19.37
N ARG A 69 12.45 -11.56 -18.46
CA ARG A 69 12.24 -13.00 -18.57
C ARG A 69 10.75 -13.27 -18.75
N LYS A 70 10.37 -13.81 -19.91
CA LYS A 70 8.97 -14.10 -20.26
C LYS A 70 8.04 -12.88 -20.09
N GLY A 71 8.53 -11.67 -20.40
CA GLY A 71 7.77 -10.42 -20.29
C GLY A 71 7.75 -9.79 -18.89
N ILE A 72 8.39 -10.42 -17.90
CA ILE A 72 8.51 -9.90 -16.53
C ILE A 72 9.92 -9.32 -16.34
N MET A 73 10.01 -8.07 -15.90
CA MET A 73 11.29 -7.43 -15.58
C MET A 73 11.88 -8.03 -14.29
N HIS A 74 13.12 -8.50 -14.38
CA HIS A 74 13.94 -8.98 -13.28
C HIS A 74 15.08 -8.00 -13.04
N ILE A 75 15.44 -7.83 -11.77
CA ILE A 75 16.52 -6.96 -11.31
C ILE A 75 17.57 -7.85 -10.66
N GLU A 76 18.79 -7.87 -11.19
CA GLU A 76 19.90 -8.68 -10.67
C GLU A 76 21.05 -7.76 -10.22
N SER A 77 21.65 -8.06 -9.07
CA SER A 77 22.86 -7.35 -8.64
C SER A 77 24.05 -7.77 -9.50
N LEU A 78 24.87 -6.81 -9.94
CA LEU A 78 26.08 -7.12 -10.71
C LEU A 78 27.15 -7.88 -9.90
N SER A 79 26.95 -8.06 -8.59
CA SER A 79 27.77 -8.92 -7.72
C SER A 79 27.51 -10.42 -7.84
N ASP A 80 26.37 -10.83 -8.43
CA ASP A 80 25.92 -12.24 -8.39
C ASP A 80 26.34 -13.04 -9.64
N SER A 81 27.18 -12.44 -10.50
CA SER A 81 27.75 -13.06 -11.69
C SER A 81 29.01 -13.89 -11.38
N SER A 82 28.92 -14.82 -10.42
CA SER A 82 29.87 -15.93 -10.34
C SER A 82 29.13 -17.23 -10.60
N ASP A 83 29.48 -17.87 -11.71
CA ASP A 83 28.98 -19.15 -12.19
C ASP A 83 28.79 -20.18 -11.07
N VAL A 84 27.53 -20.55 -10.78
CA VAL A 84 27.25 -21.81 -10.06
C VAL A 84 26.27 -22.62 -10.89
N ASN A 85 26.86 -23.55 -11.64
CA ASN A 85 26.18 -24.66 -12.27
C ASN A 85 25.31 -25.40 -11.24
N HIS A 86 23.99 -25.38 -11.40
CA HIS A 86 23.10 -26.27 -10.67
C HIS A 86 23.29 -27.71 -11.16
N THR A 87 24.15 -28.46 -10.48
CA THR A 87 24.11 -29.93 -10.46
C THR A 87 23.73 -30.39 -9.05
N ASN A 88 22.69 -31.21 -8.99
CA ASN A 88 22.13 -31.86 -7.79
C ASN A 88 23.17 -32.61 -6.93
N SER A 89 23.06 -32.50 -5.60
CA SER A 89 23.38 -33.53 -4.59
C SER A 89 22.96 -32.99 -3.21
N VAL A 90 21.87 -33.44 -2.60
CA VAL A 90 21.79 -34.51 -1.58
C VAL A 90 22.73 -34.32 -0.38
N CYS A 91 22.10 -34.40 0.80
CA CYS A 91 22.54 -34.23 2.18
C CYS A 91 23.85 -34.93 2.58
N GLU A 92 24.56 -34.37 3.57
CA GLU A 92 25.18 -35.16 4.65
C GLU A 92 25.46 -34.30 5.90
N ILE A 93 25.27 -34.94 7.06
CA ILE A 93 25.41 -34.42 8.43
C ILE A 93 26.84 -34.66 8.91
N SER A 94 27.47 -33.69 9.58
CA SER A 94 28.47 -34.00 10.62
C SER A 94 28.67 -32.83 11.58
N GLU A 95 28.50 -33.13 12.86
CA GLU A 95 28.83 -32.31 14.03
C GLU A 95 30.35 -32.09 14.14
N ASN A 96 30.80 -30.92 14.63
CA ASN A 96 31.80 -30.81 15.70
C ASN A 96 32.10 -29.35 16.11
N ASN A 97 32.19 -29.16 17.43
CA ASN A 97 32.57 -27.94 18.16
C ASN A 97 34.02 -27.51 17.93
N GLY A 98 34.29 -26.20 17.95
CA GLY A 98 35.65 -25.67 18.11
C GLY A 98 35.74 -24.15 17.96
N HIS A 99 35.91 -23.46 19.08
CA HIS A 99 36.13 -22.02 19.20
C HIS A 99 37.52 -21.64 18.66
N SER A 100 37.60 -20.75 17.66
CA SER A 100 38.85 -20.03 17.37
C SER A 100 38.54 -18.67 16.76
N GLU A 101 38.87 -17.63 17.52
CA GLU A 101 38.89 -16.24 17.10
C GLU A 101 39.92 -16.07 15.97
N THR A 102 39.44 -15.68 14.79
CA THR A 102 40.29 -15.13 13.73
C THR A 102 39.75 -13.76 13.36
N VAL A 103 40.58 -12.76 13.64
CA VAL A 103 40.42 -11.38 13.21
C VAL A 103 40.71 -11.36 11.72
N ASP A 104 39.65 -11.37 10.89
CA ASP A 104 39.80 -11.18 9.45
C ASP A 104 39.32 -9.81 9.01
N THR A 105 40.30 -9.05 8.54
CA THR A 105 40.20 -7.68 8.04
C THR A 105 39.69 -7.75 6.60
N ASN A 106 38.37 -7.82 6.40
CA ASN A 106 37.75 -7.64 5.08
C ASN A 106 36.26 -7.28 5.25
N GLN A 107 35.97 -6.03 5.66
CA GLN A 107 34.63 -5.47 5.47
C GLN A 107 34.49 -5.09 3.99
N GLN A 108 34.18 -6.08 3.16
CA GLN A 108 33.46 -5.79 1.92
C GLN A 108 32.13 -5.12 2.32
N PRO A 109 31.79 -3.95 1.75
CA PRO A 109 30.53 -3.30 2.07
C PRO A 109 29.40 -4.24 1.62
N LYS A 110 28.69 -4.82 2.59
CA LYS A 110 27.45 -5.56 2.33
C LYS A 110 26.52 -4.64 1.55
N ILE A 111 26.32 -4.97 0.28
CA ILE A 111 25.38 -4.29 -0.62
C ILE A 111 24.02 -4.35 0.08
N LYS A 112 23.39 -3.19 0.27
CA LYS A 112 22.02 -3.07 0.79
C LYS A 112 21.15 -4.09 0.07
N ASP A 113 20.66 -5.08 0.83
CA ASP A 113 19.81 -6.15 0.34
C ASP A 113 18.68 -5.56 -0.52
N LEU A 114 18.70 -5.86 -1.82
CA LEU A 114 17.56 -5.51 -2.67
C LEU A 114 16.33 -6.21 -2.08
N PRO A 115 15.18 -5.52 -1.98
CA PRO A 115 13.95 -6.17 -1.56
C PRO A 115 13.66 -7.35 -2.51
N GLU A 116 13.69 -8.56 -1.96
CA GLU A 116 13.36 -9.76 -2.70
C GLU A 116 11.87 -9.76 -3.04
N PHE A 117 11.54 -9.53 -4.31
CA PHE A 117 10.17 -9.57 -4.80
C PHE A 117 9.90 -10.92 -5.46
N THR A 118 9.16 -11.79 -4.78
CA THR A 118 8.67 -13.03 -5.39
C THR A 118 7.60 -12.71 -6.42
N THR A 119 7.95 -12.80 -7.70
CA THR A 119 6.98 -12.59 -8.77
C THR A 119 6.22 -13.90 -9.05
N PRO A 120 4.88 -13.91 -9.00
CA PRO A 120 4.11 -15.12 -9.30
C PRO A 120 4.29 -15.52 -10.75
N SER A 121 4.35 -16.83 -11.00
CA SER A 121 4.43 -17.34 -12.36
C SER A 121 3.12 -17.10 -13.12
N LEU A 122 3.20 -16.97 -14.44
CA LEU A 122 2.02 -16.86 -15.31
C LEU A 122 1.04 -18.03 -15.09
N LYS A 123 1.56 -19.24 -14.84
CA LYS A 123 0.75 -20.43 -14.54
C LYS A 123 -0.01 -20.27 -13.23
N THR A 124 0.63 -19.73 -12.20
CA THR A 124 0.00 -19.44 -10.90
C THR A 124 -1.13 -18.42 -11.08
N PHE A 125 -0.87 -17.33 -11.80
CA PHE A 125 -1.89 -16.32 -12.10
C PHE A 125 -3.13 -16.92 -12.77
N PHE A 126 -2.96 -17.75 -13.82
CA PHE A 126 -4.10 -18.37 -14.49
C PHE A 126 -4.84 -19.37 -13.60
N SER A 127 -4.12 -20.15 -12.80
CA SER A 127 -4.72 -21.06 -11.82
C SER A 127 -5.59 -20.32 -10.79
N ASP A 128 -5.09 -19.21 -10.27
CA ASP A 128 -5.82 -18.38 -9.31
C ASP A 128 -7.01 -17.68 -9.98
N PHE A 129 -6.83 -17.21 -11.21
CA PHE A 129 -7.90 -16.63 -12.01
C PHE A 129 -9.05 -17.63 -12.27
N ASP A 130 -8.73 -18.87 -12.64
CA ASP A 130 -9.72 -19.93 -12.84
C ASP A 130 -10.42 -20.29 -11.53
N THR A 131 -9.72 -20.21 -10.40
CA THR A 131 -10.32 -20.39 -9.06
C THR A 131 -11.35 -19.30 -8.78
N ILE A 132 -11.00 -18.02 -9.00
CA ILE A 132 -11.94 -16.90 -8.85
C ILE A 132 -13.12 -17.05 -9.81
N ARG A 133 -12.86 -17.42 -11.06
CA ARG A 133 -13.91 -17.66 -12.06
C ARG A 133 -14.88 -18.75 -11.63
N THR A 134 -14.38 -19.80 -10.97
CA THR A 134 -15.21 -20.87 -10.41
C THR A 134 -16.13 -20.34 -9.30
N PHE A 135 -15.62 -19.52 -8.38
CA PHE A 135 -16.45 -18.87 -7.36
C PHE A 135 -17.49 -17.93 -7.96
N VAL A 136 -17.11 -17.16 -8.97
CA VAL A 136 -18.02 -16.29 -9.72
C VAL A 136 -19.01 -17.11 -10.56
N GLY A 137 -18.75 -18.39 -10.82
CA GLY A 137 -19.70 -19.31 -11.46
C GLY A 137 -20.73 -19.91 -10.50
N ASP A 138 -20.40 -20.00 -9.22
CA ASP A 138 -21.15 -20.77 -8.23
C ASP A 138 -22.53 -20.17 -7.90
N GLY A 139 -23.59 -20.95 -8.14
CA GLY A 139 -24.99 -20.51 -7.98
C GLY A 139 -25.41 -20.23 -6.54
N PRO A 140 -25.13 -21.13 -5.58
CA PRO A 140 -25.35 -20.88 -4.15
C PRO A 140 -24.62 -19.64 -3.64
N LEU A 141 -23.33 -19.47 -3.95
CA LEU A 141 -22.57 -18.29 -3.55
C LEU A 141 -23.15 -17.00 -4.14
N LYS A 142 -23.52 -16.99 -5.42
CA LYS A 142 -24.23 -15.84 -6.04
C LYS A 142 -25.50 -15.49 -5.31
N SER A 143 -26.34 -16.49 -5.04
CA SER A 143 -27.63 -16.28 -4.37
C SER A 143 -27.44 -15.74 -2.95
N PHE A 144 -26.43 -16.25 -2.23
CA PHE A 144 -26.05 -15.76 -0.91
C PHE A 144 -25.57 -14.30 -0.97
N CYS A 145 -24.64 -13.98 -1.86
CA CYS A 145 -24.13 -12.62 -2.04
C CYS A 145 -25.25 -11.64 -2.42
N TYR A 146 -26.15 -12.04 -3.32
CA TYR A 146 -27.32 -11.24 -3.70
C TYR A 146 -28.19 -10.94 -2.48
N ARG A 147 -28.58 -11.96 -1.69
CA ARG A 147 -29.38 -11.76 -0.47
C ARG A 147 -28.69 -10.83 0.53
N ARG A 148 -27.36 -10.95 0.69
CA ARG A 148 -26.58 -10.09 1.58
C ARG A 148 -26.55 -8.64 1.08
N LEU A 149 -26.34 -8.41 -0.22
CA LEU A 149 -26.35 -7.07 -0.81
C LEU A 149 -27.74 -6.43 -0.68
N THR A 150 -28.80 -7.18 -0.95
CA THR A 150 -30.19 -6.71 -0.75
C THR A 150 -30.47 -6.36 0.70
N TYR A 151 -30.03 -7.19 1.65
CA TYR A 151 -30.14 -6.88 3.07
C TYR A 151 -29.38 -5.60 3.45
N LEU A 152 -28.15 -5.43 2.98
CA LEU A 152 -27.35 -4.23 3.25
C LEU A 152 -28.00 -2.96 2.67
N ALA A 153 -28.55 -3.06 1.46
CA ALA A 153 -29.29 -1.97 0.83
C ALA A 153 -30.55 -1.59 1.64
N ALA A 154 -31.35 -2.58 2.04
CA ALA A 154 -32.55 -2.34 2.87
C ALA A 154 -32.19 -1.76 4.25
N LYS A 155 -31.11 -2.25 4.87
CA LYS A 155 -30.57 -1.71 6.12
C LYS A 155 -30.15 -0.25 5.98
N PHE A 156 -29.50 0.10 4.88
CA PHE A 156 -29.11 1.49 4.59
C PHE A 156 -30.33 2.38 4.36
N GLN A 157 -31.33 1.93 3.60
CA GLN A 157 -32.58 2.66 3.40
C GLN A 157 -33.30 2.95 4.73
N LEU A 158 -33.38 1.95 5.61
CA LEU A 158 -33.96 2.15 6.94
C LEU A 158 -33.14 3.16 7.77
N HIS A 159 -31.81 3.08 7.72
CA HIS A 159 -30.95 4.04 8.39
C HIS A 159 -31.21 5.46 7.90
N SER A 160 -31.28 5.69 6.59
CA SER A 160 -31.62 7.00 6.02
C SER A 160 -32.98 7.49 6.50
N LEU A 161 -34.04 6.67 6.42
CA LEU A 161 -35.39 7.05 6.87
C LEU A 161 -35.44 7.45 8.35
N LEU A 162 -34.69 6.74 9.20
CA LEU A 162 -34.69 7.00 10.65
C LEU A 162 -33.78 8.17 11.06
N ASN A 163 -32.75 8.49 10.27
CA ASN A 163 -31.70 9.42 10.67
C ASN A 163 -31.61 10.70 9.82
N GLU A 164 -32.35 10.81 8.72
CA GLU A 164 -32.28 11.94 7.79
C GLU A 164 -32.38 13.32 8.50
N ALA A 165 -33.36 13.49 9.38
CA ALA A 165 -33.54 14.75 10.11
C ALA A 165 -32.34 15.07 11.02
N ARG A 166 -31.79 14.06 11.71
CA ARG A 166 -30.64 14.22 12.59
C ARG A 166 -29.38 14.57 11.80
N GLU A 167 -29.14 13.86 10.70
CA GLU A 167 -28.00 14.10 9.80
C GLU A 167 -28.09 15.49 9.15
N SER A 168 -29.28 15.95 8.77
CA SER A 168 -29.48 17.29 8.22
C SER A 168 -29.14 18.40 9.22
N ILE A 169 -29.50 18.22 10.50
CA ILE A 169 -29.17 19.17 11.57
C ILE A 169 -27.65 19.18 11.81
N GLU A 170 -27.03 18.00 11.87
CA GLU A 170 -25.58 17.86 12.06
C GLU A 170 -24.80 18.53 10.92
N GLN A 171 -25.22 18.38 9.66
CA GLN A 171 -24.62 19.08 8.52
C GLN A 171 -24.73 20.60 8.66
N LYS A 172 -25.90 21.13 9.04
CA LYS A 172 -26.12 22.58 9.23
C LYS A 172 -25.32 23.15 10.39
N SER A 173 -24.98 22.33 11.39
CA SER A 173 -24.18 22.76 12.54
C SER A 173 -22.72 23.08 12.17
N VAL A 174 -22.22 22.56 11.05
CA VAL A 174 -20.84 22.75 10.59
C VAL A 174 -20.80 23.84 9.52
N SER A 175 -20.48 25.06 9.95
CA SER A 175 -20.28 26.19 9.03
C SER A 175 -19.16 25.91 8.02
N HIS A 176 -19.33 26.42 6.79
CA HIS A 176 -18.36 26.29 5.68
C HIS A 176 -18.00 24.85 5.25
N ARG A 177 -18.82 23.85 5.57
CA ARG A 177 -18.64 22.46 5.12
C ARG A 177 -19.83 21.96 4.29
N ASP A 178 -20.26 22.79 3.35
CA ASP A 178 -21.30 22.47 2.37
C ASP A 178 -20.74 21.74 1.14
N PHE A 179 -21.63 21.39 0.21
CA PHE A 179 -21.27 20.71 -1.03
C PHE A 179 -20.18 21.44 -1.83
N TYR A 180 -20.15 22.77 -1.85
CA TYR A 180 -19.17 23.50 -2.67
C TYR A 180 -17.81 23.59 -2.01
N ASN A 181 -17.78 23.68 -0.68
CA ASN A 181 -16.57 23.87 0.10
C ASN A 181 -15.86 22.56 0.46
N ILE A 182 -16.53 21.41 0.37
CA ILE A 182 -15.85 20.11 0.53
C ILE A 182 -14.94 19.82 -0.67
N ARG A 183 -13.71 19.39 -0.36
CA ARG A 183 -12.75 18.95 -1.38
C ARG A 183 -13.22 17.62 -1.96
N LYS A 184 -13.34 17.57 -3.28
CA LYS A 184 -13.67 16.36 -4.04
C LYS A 184 -12.58 16.12 -5.06
N VAL A 185 -12.23 14.86 -5.27
CA VAL A 185 -11.24 14.43 -6.25
C VAL A 185 -11.97 13.58 -7.28
N ASP A 186 -11.73 13.87 -8.56
CA ASP A 186 -12.14 12.97 -9.63
C ASP A 186 -11.20 11.76 -9.64
N THR A 187 -11.75 10.57 -9.42
CA THR A 187 -10.96 9.33 -9.35
C THR A 187 -10.75 8.68 -10.72
N HIS A 188 -11.39 9.18 -11.77
CA HIS A 188 -11.26 8.63 -13.11
C HIS A 188 -11.43 9.71 -14.19
N ILE A 189 -10.30 10.33 -14.55
CA ILE A 189 -10.22 11.35 -15.59
C ILE A 189 -9.23 10.92 -16.67
N HIS A 190 -9.62 11.14 -17.93
CA HIS A 190 -8.71 11.01 -19.06
C HIS A 190 -8.10 12.38 -19.34
N ALA A 191 -6.77 12.49 -19.28
CA ALA A 191 -6.06 13.77 -19.47
C ALA A 191 -6.39 14.44 -20.82
N SER A 192 -6.60 13.66 -21.88
CA SER A 192 -6.99 14.16 -23.21
C SER A 192 -8.42 14.72 -23.27
N SER A 193 -9.26 14.39 -22.30
CA SER A 193 -10.70 14.70 -22.31
C SER A 193 -11.12 15.56 -21.12
N CYS A 194 -10.16 16.16 -20.40
CA CYS A 194 -10.43 16.92 -19.18
C CYS A 194 -10.94 18.34 -19.44
N MET A 195 -10.86 18.84 -20.67
CA MET A 195 -11.28 20.19 -21.06
C MET A 195 -12.66 20.17 -21.74
N ASN A 196 -13.46 21.19 -21.50
CA ASN A 196 -14.75 21.39 -22.17
C ASN A 196 -14.55 21.99 -23.58
N GLN A 197 -15.42 21.64 -24.53
CA GLN A 197 -15.46 22.17 -25.91
C GLN A 197 -15.35 23.70 -26.00
N ASN A 198 -15.98 24.45 -25.10
CA ASN A 198 -15.96 25.92 -25.13
C ASN A 198 -14.56 26.50 -24.86
N ILE A 199 -13.67 25.76 -24.21
CA ILE A 199 -12.29 26.20 -23.91
C ILE A 199 -11.36 25.92 -25.11
N TYR A 200 -11.66 24.91 -25.93
CA TYR A 200 -10.85 24.56 -27.10
C TYR A 200 -10.90 25.64 -28.20
N TYR A 201 -12.03 26.32 -28.39
CA TYR A 201 -12.21 27.32 -29.45
C TYR A 201 -11.52 28.67 -29.19
N VAL A 202 -10.97 28.90 -27.98
CA VAL A 202 -10.25 30.15 -27.64
C VAL A 202 -8.74 29.99 -27.82
N LEU A 203 -8.25 28.77 -28.04
CA LEU A 203 -6.83 28.45 -28.23
C LEU A 203 -6.45 28.13 -29.69
N LEU A 204 -7.38 28.29 -30.63
CA LEU A 204 -7.19 28.23 -32.09
C LEU A 204 -7.53 29.59 -32.70
#